data_AF-A0A177NUZ0-F1
#
_entry.id   AF-A0A177NUZ0-F1
#
_cell.length_a   1.000
_cell.length_b   1.000
_cell.length_c   1.000
_cell.angle_alpha   90.00
_cell.angle_beta   90.00
_cell.angle_gamma   90.00
#
_symmetry.space_group_name_H-M   'P 1'
#
loop_
_entity.id
_entity.type
_entity.pdbx_description
1 polymer ?
#
loop_
_entity_poly.entity_id
_entity_poly.type
_entity_poly.pdbx_seq_one_letter_code
_entity_poly.pdbx_strand_id
1 'polypeptide(L)'
;MNNRQQNADQIDAFSRYLAERKPMLKQQYEQRLAHDLSRQQWQGCFQRNVLAVLTAFYDEAFYQLHATPFETRQYPVNNGMSELTRQLLTAFQGFIDEFLLFVVDKHRTSCALSNFPDEHKPDKDYINDVKREIAELWRTFALKLNTHFLDRI
;
A
#
# COMPACT_ATOMS: atom_id res chain seq x y z
N MET A 1 -11.67 -13.10 -27.49
CA MET A 1 -10.54 -12.40 -26.85
C MET A 1 -9.48 -13.45 -26.51
N ASN A 2 -8.21 -13.25 -26.81
CA ASN A 2 -7.16 -14.20 -26.38
C ASN A 2 -6.86 -13.97 -24.89
N ASN A 3 -6.53 -15.02 -24.14
CA ASN A 3 -6.33 -15.00 -22.69
C ASN A 3 -5.32 -13.93 -22.23
N ARG A 4 -4.27 -13.66 -23.04
CA ARG A 4 -3.32 -12.57 -22.76
C ARG A 4 -3.95 -11.18 -22.82
N GLN A 5 -4.87 -10.95 -23.76
CA GLN A 5 -5.58 -9.68 -23.86
C GLN A 5 -6.52 -9.50 -22.67
N GLN A 6 -7.22 -10.56 -22.26
CA GLN A 6 -8.08 -10.53 -21.07
C GLN A 6 -7.31 -10.16 -19.80
N ASN A 7 -6.15 -10.77 -19.57
CA ASN A 7 -5.33 -10.44 -18.41
C ASN A 7 -4.76 -9.02 -18.48
N ALA A 8 -4.36 -8.54 -19.66
CA ALA A 8 -3.93 -7.16 -19.84
C ALA A 8 -5.06 -6.17 -19.48
N ASP A 9 -6.27 -6.41 -19.97
CA ASP A 9 -7.44 -5.57 -19.66
C ASP A 9 -7.76 -5.58 -18.14
N GLN A 10 -7.58 -6.72 -17.47
CA GLN A 10 -7.74 -6.85 -16.02
C GLN A 10 -6.65 -6.12 -15.23
N ILE A 11 -5.39 -6.15 -15.69
CA ILE A 11 -4.29 -5.38 -15.09
C ILE A 11 -4.54 -3.88 -15.23
N ASP A 12 -5.03 -3.43 -16.39
CA ASP A 12 -5.38 -2.03 -16.63
C ASP A 12 -6.58 -1.58 -15.78
N ALA A 13 -7.59 -2.44 -15.62
CA ALA A 13 -8.71 -2.19 -14.71
C ALA A 13 -8.24 -2.09 -13.25
N PHE A 14 -7.34 -2.97 -12.82
CA PHE A 14 -6.78 -2.94 -11.48
C PHE A 14 -5.91 -1.70 -11.24
N SER A 15 -5.11 -1.29 -12.23
CA SER A 15 -4.29 -0.08 -12.15
C SER A 15 -5.14 1.18 -11.98
N ARG A 16 -6.26 1.27 -12.71
CA ARG A 16 -7.25 2.35 -12.52
C ARG A 16 -7.89 2.32 -11.14
N TYR A 17 -8.29 1.14 -10.67
CA TYR A 17 -8.80 0.95 -9.32
C TYR A 17 -7.82 1.44 -8.24
N LEU A 18 -6.52 1.15 -8.36
CA LEU A 18 -5.50 1.65 -7.43
C LEU A 18 -5.36 3.18 -7.48
N ALA A 19 -5.40 3.77 -8.69
CA ALA A 19 -5.33 5.22 -8.85
C ALA A 19 -6.50 5.94 -8.15
N GLU A 20 -7.71 5.37 -8.24
CA GLU A 20 -8.91 5.89 -7.57
C GLU A 20 -8.84 5.76 -6.03
N ARG A 21 -8.10 4.78 -5.50
CA ARG A 21 -7.93 4.59 -4.06
C ARG A 21 -6.93 5.56 -3.44
N LYS A 22 -6.01 6.12 -4.23
CA LYS A 22 -4.95 6.99 -3.73
C LYS A 22 -5.43 8.19 -2.90
N PRO A 23 -6.47 8.96 -3.31
CA PRO A 23 -7.04 10.01 -2.48
C PRO A 23 -7.70 9.47 -1.21
N MET A 24 -8.29 8.28 -1.26
CA MET A 24 -8.96 7.67 -0.11
C MET A 24 -7.97 7.28 1.00
N LEU A 25 -6.75 6.81 0.67
CA LEU A 25 -5.73 6.56 1.69
C LEU A 25 -5.34 7.82 2.45
N LYS A 26 -5.19 8.94 1.73
CA LYS A 26 -4.88 10.25 2.32
C LYS A 26 -5.97 10.65 3.32
N GLN A 27 -7.24 10.49 2.93
CA GLN A 27 -8.39 10.75 3.80
C GLN A 27 -8.44 9.81 5.01
N GLN A 28 -8.22 8.50 4.82
CA GLN A 28 -8.17 7.53 5.91
C GLN A 28 -7.06 7.85 6.91
N TYR A 29 -5.91 8.29 6.42
CA TYR A 29 -4.81 8.73 7.27
C TYR A 29 -5.22 9.94 8.12
N GLU A 30 -5.79 10.97 7.50
CA GLU A 30 -6.25 12.16 8.21
C GLU A 30 -7.29 11.84 9.29
N GLN A 31 -8.24 10.95 8.99
CA GLN A 31 -9.24 10.50 9.95
C GLN A 31 -8.61 9.79 11.15
N ARG A 32 -7.62 8.91 10.91
CA ARG A 32 -6.90 8.20 11.97
C ARG A 32 -6.06 9.15 12.83
N LEU A 33 -5.35 10.08 12.19
CA LEU A 33 -4.57 11.09 12.91
C LEU A 33 -5.50 11.95 13.79
N ALA A 34 -6.62 12.43 13.25
CA ALA A 34 -7.60 13.19 14.02
C ALA A 34 -8.18 12.37 15.20
N HIS A 35 -8.45 11.08 14.98
CA HIS A 35 -8.91 10.17 16.03
C HIS A 35 -7.88 10.06 17.16
N ASP A 36 -6.62 9.77 16.83
CA ASP A 36 -5.53 9.65 17.80
C ASP A 36 -5.33 10.94 18.60
N LEU A 37 -5.32 12.09 17.92
CA LEU A 37 -5.17 13.40 18.56
C LEU A 37 -6.33 13.70 19.52
N SER A 38 -7.57 13.38 19.14
CA SER A 38 -8.74 13.56 20.00
C SER A 38 -8.69 12.71 21.28
N ARG A 39 -7.98 11.58 21.23
CA ARG A 39 -7.80 10.65 22.34
C ARG A 39 -6.47 10.83 23.08
N GLN A 40 -5.72 11.88 22.74
CA GLN A 40 -4.39 12.15 23.29
C GLN A 40 -3.39 11.00 23.06
N GLN A 41 -3.59 10.20 22.00
CA GLN A 41 -2.73 9.08 21.61
C GLN A 41 -1.67 9.52 20.60
N TRP A 42 -0.92 10.59 20.92
CA TRP A 42 0.06 11.19 20.02
C TRP A 42 1.32 10.34 19.85
N GLN A 43 1.75 9.61 20.89
CA GLN A 43 3.00 8.85 20.84
C GLN A 43 2.94 7.74 19.80
N GLY A 44 3.87 7.73 18.86
CA GLY A 44 3.96 6.76 17.77
C GLY A 44 2.83 6.89 16.74
N CYS A 45 2.09 8.00 16.70
CA CYS A 45 0.90 8.13 15.85
C CYS A 45 1.26 8.17 14.36
N PHE A 46 2.42 8.74 13.99
CA PHE A 46 2.93 8.69 12.63
C PHE A 46 3.06 7.24 12.13
N GLN A 47 3.89 6.44 12.80
CA GLN A 47 4.12 5.04 12.41
C GLN A 47 2.82 4.23 12.43
N ARG A 48 2.09 4.27 13.55
CA ARG A 48 0.88 3.46 13.73
C ARG A 48 -0.16 3.73 12.65
N ASN A 49 -0.40 5.01 12.31
CA ASN A 49 -1.41 5.36 11.31
C ASN A 49 -0.95 5.05 9.89
N VAL A 50 0.33 5.24 9.56
CA VAL A 50 0.89 4.84 8.27
C VAL A 50 0.71 3.34 8.04
N LEU A 51 1.14 2.52 9.00
CA LEU A 51 1.08 1.06 8.88
C LEU A 51 -0.37 0.55 8.86
N ALA A 52 -1.25 1.14 9.65
CA ALA A 52 -2.66 0.76 9.66
C ALA A 52 -3.38 1.07 8.34
N VAL A 53 -3.09 2.22 7.71
CA VAL A 53 -3.65 2.57 6.40
C VAL A 53 -3.11 1.63 5.31
N LEU A 54 -1.79 1.40 5.29
CA LEU A 54 -1.18 0.56 4.27
C LEU A 54 -1.56 -0.92 4.39
N THR A 55 -1.69 -1.44 5.62
CA THR A 55 -2.20 -2.80 5.85
C THR A 55 -3.60 -2.97 5.27
N ALA A 56 -4.52 -2.06 5.63
CA ALA A 56 -5.89 -2.09 5.12
C ALA A 56 -5.94 -1.98 3.59
N PHE A 57 -5.11 -1.11 3.01
CA PHE A 57 -5.01 -0.95 1.57
C PHE A 57 -4.51 -2.21 0.86
N TYR A 58 -3.45 -2.86 1.37
CA TYR A 58 -2.94 -4.09 0.78
C TYR A 58 -3.92 -5.26 0.91
N ASP A 59 -4.66 -5.34 2.02
CA ASP A 59 -5.71 -6.35 2.18
C ASP A 59 -6.87 -6.12 1.21
N GLU A 60 -7.33 -4.87 1.02
CA GLU A 60 -8.37 -4.52 0.05
C GLU A 60 -7.91 -4.83 -1.39
N ALA A 61 -6.69 -4.43 -1.74
CA ALA A 61 -6.11 -4.68 -3.04
C ALA A 61 -5.96 -6.19 -3.31
N PHE A 62 -5.50 -6.95 -2.32
CA PHE A 62 -5.43 -8.41 -2.43
C PHE A 62 -6.82 -9.03 -2.62
N TYR A 63 -7.83 -8.57 -1.87
CA TYR A 63 -9.20 -9.05 -2.01
C TYR A 63 -9.74 -8.81 -3.42
N GLN A 64 -9.50 -7.63 -4.00
CA GLN A 64 -9.91 -7.30 -5.36
C GLN A 64 -9.21 -8.17 -6.41
N LEU A 65 -7.90 -8.40 -6.27
CA LEU A 65 -7.15 -9.29 -7.15
C LEU A 65 -7.64 -10.74 -7.02
N HIS A 66 -7.93 -11.18 -5.81
CA HIS A 66 -8.40 -12.54 -5.53
C HIS A 66 -9.74 -12.83 -6.21
N ALA A 67 -10.63 -11.84 -6.29
CA ALA A 67 -11.93 -11.93 -6.94
C ALA A 67 -11.86 -11.81 -8.47
N THR A 68 -10.72 -11.40 -9.04
CA THR A 68 -10.56 -11.18 -10.47
C THR A 68 -10.19 -12.48 -11.19
N PRO A 69 -10.90 -12.86 -12.27
CA PRO A 69 -10.67 -14.14 -12.97
C PRO A 69 -9.50 -14.03 -13.96
N PHE A 70 -8.26 -13.98 -13.45
CA PHE A 70 -7.05 -14.05 -14.25
C PHE A 70 -6.83 -15.45 -14.83
N GLU A 71 -6.38 -15.54 -16.08
CA GLU A 71 -5.93 -16.80 -16.68
C GLU A 71 -4.45 -17.05 -16.36
N THR A 72 -4.16 -18.10 -15.62
CA THR A 72 -2.83 -18.39 -15.06
C THR A 72 -2.05 -19.44 -15.84
N ARG A 73 -2.72 -20.37 -16.54
CA ARG A 73 -2.09 -21.59 -17.13
C ARG A 73 -1.09 -21.31 -18.24
N GLN A 74 -1.19 -20.16 -18.89
CA GLN A 74 -0.34 -19.77 -20.02
C GLN A 74 0.72 -18.71 -19.65
N TYR A 75 0.80 -18.33 -18.37
CA TYR A 75 1.76 -17.33 -17.90
C TYR A 75 3.02 -17.99 -17.34
N PRO A 76 4.22 -17.54 -17.76
CA PRO A 76 5.46 -18.14 -17.33
C PRO A 76 5.73 -17.88 -15.85
N VAL A 77 6.34 -18.88 -15.20
CA VAL A 77 6.93 -18.75 -13.86
C VAL A 77 8.43 -18.67 -14.01
N ASN A 78 9.02 -17.57 -13.54
CA ASN A 78 10.46 -17.33 -13.60
C ASN A 78 11.00 -17.18 -12.19
N ASN A 79 11.92 -18.06 -11.78
CA ASN A 79 12.52 -18.10 -10.44
C ASN A 79 11.48 -18.12 -9.31
N GLY A 80 10.43 -18.93 -9.46
CA GLY A 80 9.35 -19.02 -8.47
C GLY A 80 8.40 -17.82 -8.43
N MET A 81 8.51 -16.88 -9.37
CA MET A 81 7.61 -15.72 -9.47
C MET A 81 6.77 -15.81 -10.74
N SER A 82 5.44 -15.72 -10.59
CA SER A 82 4.54 -15.60 -11.73
C SER A 82 4.73 -14.26 -12.44
N GLU A 83 4.74 -14.29 -13.76
CA GLU A 83 4.77 -13.08 -14.60
C GLU A 83 3.60 -12.14 -14.29
N LEU A 84 2.40 -12.67 -13.97
CA LEU A 84 1.25 -11.87 -13.56
C LEU A 84 1.52 -11.11 -12.26
N THR A 85 2.13 -11.76 -11.28
CA THR A 85 2.56 -11.09 -10.04
C THR A 85 3.44 -9.91 -10.37
N ARG A 86 4.45 -10.09 -11.24
CA ARG A 86 5.38 -9.02 -11.59
C ARG A 86 4.67 -7.82 -12.22
N GLN A 87 3.78 -8.06 -13.18
CA GLN A 87 3.02 -7.01 -13.87
C GLN A 87 2.04 -6.29 -12.93
N LEU A 88 1.44 -6.99 -11.96
CA LEU A 88 0.55 -6.37 -11.00
C LEU A 88 1.31 -5.53 -9.96
N LEU A 89 2.48 -5.99 -9.51
CA LEU A 89 3.29 -5.21 -8.57
C LEU A 89 3.80 -3.90 -9.16
N THR A 90 4.00 -3.80 -10.49
CA THR A 90 4.39 -2.53 -11.12
C THR A 90 3.31 -1.45 -11.01
N ALA A 91 2.03 -1.83 -10.86
CA ALA A 91 0.94 -0.86 -10.68
C ALA A 91 1.02 -0.07 -9.36
N PHE A 92 1.82 -0.53 -8.39
CA PHE A 92 2.05 0.15 -7.11
C PHE A 92 3.28 1.08 -7.11
N GLN A 93 4.02 1.16 -8.22
CA GLN A 93 5.28 1.90 -8.26
C GLN A 93 5.06 3.39 -7.92
N GLY A 94 5.88 3.92 -7.00
CA GLY A 94 5.82 5.32 -6.53
C GLY A 94 4.64 5.65 -5.61
N PHE A 95 3.74 4.70 -5.35
CA PHE A 95 2.55 4.94 -4.54
C PHE A 95 2.90 5.24 -3.07
N ILE A 96 3.79 4.43 -2.48
CA ILE A 96 4.21 4.56 -1.08
C ILE A 96 5.00 5.84 -0.84
N ASP A 97 5.88 6.22 -1.76
CA ASP A 97 6.66 7.44 -1.62
C ASP A 97 5.76 8.68 -1.65
N GLU A 98 4.77 8.73 -2.55
CA GLU A 98 3.82 9.85 -2.56
C GLU A 98 2.95 9.89 -1.29
N PHE A 99 2.52 8.72 -0.80
CA PHE A 99 1.77 8.64 0.45
C PHE A 99 2.59 9.13 1.64
N LEU A 100 3.85 8.71 1.77
CA LEU A 100 4.74 9.15 2.85
C LEU A 100 5.05 10.65 2.76
N LEU A 101 5.25 11.21 1.56
CA LEU A 101 5.42 12.65 1.38
C LEU A 101 4.23 13.43 1.91
N PHE A 102 3.01 12.98 1.57
CA PHE A 102 1.77 13.57 2.09
C PHE A 102 1.70 13.47 3.62
N VAL A 103 1.97 12.30 4.18
CA VAL A 103 1.87 12.07 5.63
C VAL A 103 2.88 12.93 6.42
N VAL A 104 4.12 13.02 5.95
CA VAL A 104 5.15 13.87 6.56
C VAL A 104 4.76 15.35 6.49
N ASP A 105 4.23 15.82 5.36
CA ASP A 105 3.73 17.19 5.23
C ASP A 105 2.59 17.49 6.22
N LYS A 106 1.64 16.55 6.38
CA LYS A 106 0.55 16.67 7.35
C LYS A 106 1.04 16.76 8.79
N HIS A 107 2.08 16.00 9.14
CA HIS A 107 2.69 16.09 10.46
C HIS A 107 3.34 17.45 10.68
N ARG A 108 4.14 17.92 9.71
CA ARG A 108 4.87 19.20 9.80
C ARG A 108 4.00 20.44 9.83
N THR A 109 2.77 20.34 9.34
CA THR A 109 1.81 21.45 9.26
C THR A 109 0.74 21.39 10.35
N SER A 110 0.72 20.34 11.18
CA SER A 110 -0.29 20.15 12.22
C SER A 110 0.04 20.91 13.50
N CYS A 111 -0.73 21.97 13.79
CA CYS A 111 -0.63 22.70 15.05
C CYS A 111 -0.87 21.81 16.28
N ALA A 112 -1.73 20.79 16.15
CA ALA A 112 -2.03 19.85 17.22
C ALA A 112 -0.81 18.98 17.62
N LEU A 113 0.16 18.83 16.72
CA LEU A 113 1.39 18.10 16.98
C LEU A 113 2.52 19.00 17.49
N SER A 114 2.38 20.32 17.47
CA SER A 114 3.48 21.27 17.74
C SER A 114 4.22 21.06 19.07
N ASN A 115 3.56 20.50 20.08
CA ASN A 115 4.15 20.18 21.39
C ASN A 115 4.88 18.81 21.43
N PHE A 116 4.85 18.05 20.34
CA PHE A 116 5.44 16.71 20.22
C PHE A 116 6.46 16.73 19.08
N PRO A 117 7.70 17.20 19.31
CA PRO A 117 8.64 17.52 18.23
C PRO A 117 8.96 16.33 17.32
N ASP A 118 9.09 15.12 17.87
CA ASP A 118 9.39 13.90 17.10
C ASP A 118 8.21 13.49 16.20
N GLU A 119 6.98 13.74 16.62
CA GLU A 119 5.78 13.48 15.82
C GLU A 119 5.46 14.65 14.86
N HIS A 120 5.71 15.89 15.26
CA HIS A 120 5.49 17.08 14.43
C HIS A 120 6.50 17.16 13.28
N LYS A 121 7.75 16.80 13.55
CA LYS A 121 8.84 16.80 12.56
C LYS A 121 9.56 15.45 12.61
N PRO A 122 8.93 14.38 12.11
CA PRO A 122 9.58 13.08 12.03
C PRO A 122 10.92 13.22 11.32
N ASP A 123 11.96 12.80 12.00
CA ASP A 123 13.31 12.88 11.47
C ASP A 123 13.56 11.75 10.46
N LYS A 124 14.77 11.76 9.88
CA LYS A 124 15.11 10.78 8.85
C LYS A 124 15.16 9.36 9.41
N ASP A 125 15.61 9.19 10.65
CA ASP A 125 15.77 7.88 11.25
C ASP A 125 14.41 7.27 11.57
N TYR A 126 13.50 8.03 12.18
CA TYR A 126 12.12 7.62 12.41
C TYR A 126 11.41 7.27 11.09
N ILE A 127 11.54 8.10 10.05
CA ILE A 127 10.96 7.79 8.74
C ILE A 127 11.56 6.51 8.14
N ASN A 128 12.87 6.28 8.28
CA ASN A 128 13.52 5.07 7.78
C ASN A 128 13.05 3.83 8.53
N ASP A 129 12.83 3.92 9.83
CA ASP A 129 12.30 2.85 10.66
C ASP A 129 10.90 2.44 10.17
N VAL A 130 10.03 3.43 9.96
CA VAL A 130 8.71 3.20 9.37
C VAL A 130 8.81 2.60 7.96
N LYS A 131 9.74 3.07 7.12
CA LYS A 131 9.96 2.50 5.78
C LYS A 131 10.37 1.03 5.81
N ARG A 132 11.14 0.59 6.81
CA ARG A 132 11.50 -0.83 6.97
C ARG A 132 10.26 -1.68 7.29
N GLU A 133 9.36 -1.17 8.14
CA GLU A 133 8.11 -1.86 8.44
C GLU A 133 7.15 -1.88 7.23
N ILE A 134 7.09 -0.79 6.45
CA ILE A 134 6.34 -0.78 5.19
C ILE A 134 6.90 -1.81 4.20
N ALA A 135 8.23 -1.95 4.12
CA ALA A 135 8.86 -2.94 3.25
C ALA A 135 8.47 -4.37 3.63
N GLU A 136 8.27 -4.65 4.92
CA GLU A 136 7.78 -5.96 5.39
C GLU A 136 6.30 -6.18 5.04
N LEU A 137 5.44 -5.15 5.17
CA LEU A 137 4.05 -5.22 4.70
C LEU A 137 3.99 -5.50 3.19
N TRP A 138 4.80 -4.79 2.41
CA TRP A 138 4.91 -4.96 0.97
C TRP A 138 5.38 -6.35 0.58
N ARG A 139 6.44 -6.85 1.24
CA ARG A 139 6.96 -8.20 1.02
C ARG A 139 5.89 -9.26 1.29
N THR A 140 5.19 -9.14 2.41
CA THR A 140 4.10 -10.06 2.79
C THR A 140 3.00 -10.06 1.73
N PHE A 141 2.55 -8.87 1.29
CA PHE A 141 1.57 -8.73 0.22
C PHE A 141 2.04 -9.37 -1.09
N ALA A 142 3.27 -9.08 -1.53
CA ALA A 142 3.83 -9.61 -2.77
C ALA A 142 3.93 -11.15 -2.76
N LEU A 143 4.35 -11.74 -1.63
CA LEU A 143 4.42 -13.19 -1.47
C LEU A 143 3.02 -13.83 -1.46
N LYS A 144 2.06 -13.22 -0.76
CA LYS A 144 0.66 -13.66 -0.73
C LYS A 144 0.04 -13.65 -2.13
N LEU A 145 0.27 -12.58 -2.89
CA LEU A 145 -0.19 -12.45 -4.27
C LEU A 145 0.48 -13.48 -5.19
N ASN A 146 1.79 -13.70 -5.04
CA ASN A 146 2.49 -14.68 -5.86
C ASN A 146 1.97 -16.09 -5.61
N THR A 147 1.83 -16.48 -4.34
CA THR A 147 1.30 -17.78 -3.92
C THR A 147 -0.08 -18.02 -4.53
N HIS A 148 -0.95 -17.02 -4.45
CA HIS A 148 -2.28 -17.07 -5.03
C HIS A 148 -2.30 -17.39 -6.54
N PHE A 149 -1.36 -16.86 -7.32
CA PHE A 149 -1.26 -17.19 -8.75
C PHE A 149 -0.60 -18.55 -8.99
N LEU A 150 0.43 -18.91 -8.23
CA LEU A 150 1.10 -20.21 -8.38
C LEU A 150 0.17 -21.38 -8.07
N ASP A 151 -0.71 -21.26 -7.07
CA ASP A 151 -1.69 -22.30 -6.69
C ASP A 151 -2.75 -22.55 -7.79
N ARG A 152 -2.78 -21.72 -8.84
CA ARG A 152 -3.75 -21.77 -9.94
C ARG A 152 -3.12 -22.14 -11.28
N ILE A 153 -1.82 -22.43 -11.32
CA ILE A 153 -1.13 -22.90 -12.53
C ILE A 153 -1.35 -24.40 -12.67
#